data_AF-A0A7C4RS76-F1
#
_entry.id   AF-A0A7C4RS76-F1
#
_cell.length_a   1.000
_cell.length_b   1.000
_cell.length_c   1.000
_cell.angle_alpha   90.00
_cell.angle_beta   90.00
_cell.angle_gamma   90.00
#
_symmetry.space_group_name_H-M   'P 1'
#
loop_
_entity.id
_entity.type
_entity.pdbx_description
1 polymer ?
#
loop_
_entity_poly.entity_id
_entity_poly.type
_entity_poly.pdbx_seq_one_letter_code
_entity_poly.pdbx_strand_id
1 'polypeptide(L)'
;MKQIINKILNKNKMNVIKNPKDNKIKIEATCAIVSRKPQDKDDEFKTAVIGFYNENNPHKKGLFPFITYEFTNIEKIRIKGLNISYYLEGNDLIINDLEELMIIREDTFLVLKGYQFEVERRKK
;
A
#
# COMPACT_ATOMS: atom_id res chain seq x y z
N MET A 1 1.06 30.35 -8.37
CA MET A 1 0.51 30.08 -7.02
C MET A 1 -1.00 29.91 -7.13
N LYS A 2 -1.53 28.79 -6.60
CA LYS A 2 -2.96 28.44 -6.49
C LYS A 2 -3.71 28.09 -7.79
N GLN A 3 -3.31 27.01 -8.44
CA GLN A 3 -4.26 26.08 -9.07
C GLN A 3 -3.93 24.69 -8.53
N ILE A 4 -4.91 23.79 -8.45
CA ILE A 4 -4.88 22.48 -7.77
C ILE A 4 -5.32 22.54 -6.30
N ILE A 5 -6.55 23.01 -6.06
CA ILE A 5 -7.35 22.50 -4.93
C ILE A 5 -8.75 22.20 -5.47
N ASN A 6 -9.21 20.98 -5.23
CA ASN A 6 -10.57 20.47 -5.40
C ASN A 6 -11.07 20.19 -6.82
N LYS A 7 -10.76 18.99 -7.32
CA LYS A 7 -11.65 18.27 -8.23
C LYS A 7 -12.08 16.94 -7.59
N ILE A 8 -13.14 17.06 -6.78
CA ILE A 8 -14.19 16.06 -6.53
C ILE A 8 -13.66 14.62 -6.35
N LEU A 9 -13.30 14.28 -5.11
CA LEU A 9 -13.24 12.90 -4.63
C LEU A 9 -14.67 12.33 -4.64
N ASN A 10 -15.01 11.57 -5.68
CA ASN A 10 -16.14 10.65 -5.61
C ASN A 10 -15.86 9.64 -4.50
N LYS A 11 -16.57 9.77 -3.36
CA LYS A 11 -16.39 8.95 -2.15
C LYS A 11 -16.56 7.42 -2.36
N ASN A 12 -17.00 6.98 -3.54
CA ASN A 12 -17.34 5.58 -3.81
C ASN A 12 -16.52 4.91 -4.93
N LYS A 13 -15.45 5.53 -5.45
CA LYS A 13 -14.61 4.90 -6.48
C LYS A 13 -13.17 4.78 -5.98
N MET A 14 -12.74 3.56 -5.67
CA MET A 14 -11.34 3.26 -5.39
C MET A 14 -10.48 3.70 -6.58
N ASN A 15 -9.50 4.56 -6.33
CA ASN A 15 -8.50 4.91 -7.34
C ASN A 15 -7.48 3.78 -7.41
N VAL A 16 -7.60 2.92 -8.43
CA VAL A 16 -6.66 1.84 -8.69
C VAL A 16 -5.69 2.26 -9.79
N ILE A 17 -4.40 2.27 -9.47
CA ILE A 17 -3.31 2.52 -10.42
C ILE A 17 -2.62 1.19 -10.70
N LYS A 18 -2.77 0.68 -11.92
CA LYS A 18 -2.11 -0.55 -12.36
C LYS A 18 -0.79 -0.23 -13.07
N ASN A 19 0.26 -0.98 -12.72
CA ASN A 19 1.60 -0.87 -13.30
C ASN A 19 2.04 0.59 -13.47
N PRO A 20 2.16 1.35 -12.36
CA PRO A 20 2.60 2.73 -12.43
C PRO A 20 3.95 2.81 -13.16
N LYS A 21 4.11 3.85 -14.00
CA LYS A 21 5.33 4.07 -14.79
C LYS A 21 6.52 4.50 -13.93
N ASP A 22 6.23 5.13 -12.80
CA ASP A 22 7.27 5.60 -11.88
C ASP A 22 7.85 4.43 -11.10
N ASN A 23 9.17 4.28 -11.19
CA ASN A 23 9.91 3.26 -10.44
C ASN A 23 9.98 3.58 -8.94
N LYS A 24 9.69 4.82 -8.56
CA LYS A 24 9.72 5.31 -7.18
C LYS A 24 8.47 6.13 -6.90
N ILE A 25 7.68 5.69 -5.94
CA ILE A 25 6.41 6.30 -5.57
C ILE A 25 6.45 6.59 -4.07
N LYS A 26 6.07 7.80 -3.68
CA LYS A 26 5.95 8.22 -2.27
C LYS A 26 4.50 8.56 -1.99
N ILE A 27 3.96 7.98 -0.92
CA ILE A 27 2.56 8.17 -0.49
C ILE A 27 2.54 8.53 0.98
N GLU A 28 1.89 9.64 1.32
CA GLU A 28 1.50 9.96 2.70
C GLU A 28 0.25 9.17 3.05
N ALA A 29 0.32 8.41 4.14
CA ALA A 29 -0.78 7.55 4.59
C ALA A 29 -0.56 7.15 6.04
N THR A 30 -1.65 6.91 6.76
CA THR A 30 -1.61 6.39 8.14
C THR A 30 -1.40 4.88 8.17
N CYS A 31 -1.87 4.17 7.15
CA CYS A 31 -1.78 2.72 7.04
C CYS A 31 -1.64 2.27 5.58
N ALA A 32 -0.92 1.18 5.37
CA ALA A 32 -0.87 0.45 4.12
C ALA A 32 -1.20 -1.04 4.36
N ILE A 33 -2.04 -1.61 3.51
CA ILE A 33 -2.25 -3.06 3.43
C ILE A 33 -1.56 -3.56 2.18
N VAL A 34 -0.66 -4.52 2.36
CA VAL A 34 0.10 -5.19 1.31
C VAL A 34 -0.44 -6.60 1.19
N SER A 35 -0.94 -6.95 0.00
CA SER A 35 -1.53 -8.25 -0.30
C SER A 35 -1.10 -8.74 -1.68
N ARG A 36 -1.58 -9.92 -2.07
CA ARG A 36 -1.30 -10.52 -3.37
C ARG A 36 -2.58 -10.93 -4.08
N LYS A 37 -2.57 -10.81 -5.40
CA LYS A 37 -3.55 -11.43 -6.30
C LYS A 37 -2.87 -12.55 -7.09
N PRO A 38 -3.64 -13.46 -7.72
CA PRO A 38 -3.10 -14.36 -8.73
C PRO A 38 -2.26 -13.61 -9.78
N GLN A 39 -1.40 -14.36 -10.48
CA GLN A 39 -0.65 -13.82 -11.62
C GLN A 39 -1.61 -13.38 -12.73
N ASP A 40 -1.22 -12.37 -13.50
CA ASP A 40 -1.90 -12.12 -14.77
C ASP A 40 -1.50 -13.21 -15.79
N LYS A 41 -2.26 -13.35 -16.89
CA LYS A 41 -2.17 -14.53 -17.78
C LYS A 41 -0.75 -14.86 -18.24
N ASP A 42 0.04 -13.83 -18.52
CA ASP A 42 1.36 -13.94 -19.12
C ASP A 42 2.51 -13.69 -18.12
N ASP A 43 2.19 -13.50 -16.84
CA ASP A 43 3.19 -13.23 -15.80
C ASP A 43 3.76 -14.54 -15.22
N GLU A 44 5.07 -14.53 -14.93
CA GLU A 44 5.75 -15.59 -14.18
C GLU A 44 5.38 -15.55 -12.70
N PHE A 45 5.24 -14.34 -12.14
CA PHE A 45 5.01 -14.11 -10.73
C PHE A 45 3.63 -13.51 -10.41
N LYS A 46 3.35 -13.28 -9.13
CA LYS A 46 2.05 -12.79 -8.66
C LYS A 46 1.91 -11.27 -8.86
N THR A 47 0.67 -10.79 -8.75
CA THR A 47 0.41 -9.35 -8.66
C THR A 47 0.49 -8.90 -7.20
N ALA A 48 1.37 -7.94 -6.91
CA ALA A 48 1.43 -7.25 -5.62
C ALA A 48 0.39 -6.13 -5.58
N VAL A 49 -0.37 -6.05 -4.47
CA VAL A 49 -1.39 -5.03 -4.27
C VAL A 49 -1.09 -4.25 -3.00
N ILE A 50 -1.05 -2.93 -3.09
CA ILE A 50 -0.79 -2.04 -1.95
C ILE A 50 -1.93 -1.03 -1.86
N GLY A 51 -2.80 -1.20 -0.87
CA GLY A 51 -3.87 -0.27 -0.54
C GLY A 51 -3.44 0.70 0.56
N PHE A 52 -3.72 1.99 0.38
CA PHE A 52 -3.38 3.05 1.34
C PHE A 52 -4.61 3.66 2.00
N TYR A 53 -4.48 3.98 3.28
CA TYR A 53 -5.58 4.39 4.15
C TYR A 53 -5.16 5.56 5.06
N ASN A 54 -6.12 6.42 5.40
CA ASN A 54 -5.92 7.54 6.33
C ASN A 54 -6.16 7.16 7.79
N GLU A 55 -6.45 5.89 8.07
CA GLU A 55 -6.69 5.39 9.41
C GLU A 55 -5.99 4.05 9.63
N ASN A 56 -5.53 3.86 10.86
CA ASN A 56 -4.98 2.59 11.33
C ASN A 56 -6.06 1.50 11.40
N ASN A 57 -5.62 0.25 11.17
CA ASN A 57 -6.46 -0.95 11.20
C ASN A 57 -7.75 -0.85 10.36
N PRO A 58 -7.66 -0.44 9.08
CA PRO A 58 -8.84 -0.21 8.25
C PRO A 58 -9.67 -1.49 8.02
N HIS A 59 -9.01 -2.66 8.03
CA HIS A 59 -9.65 -3.98 7.94
C HIS A 59 -10.66 -4.25 9.06
N LYS A 60 -10.46 -3.68 10.26
CA LYS A 60 -11.42 -3.84 11.38
C LYS A 60 -12.64 -2.92 11.27
N LYS A 61 -12.54 -1.91 10.42
CA LYS A 61 -13.54 -0.83 10.27
C LYS A 61 -14.30 -0.90 8.94
N GLY A 62 -13.96 -1.86 8.06
CA GLY A 62 -14.54 -1.96 6.73
C GLY A 62 -14.24 -0.75 5.84
N LEU A 63 -13.11 -0.07 6.06
CA LEU A 63 -12.72 1.10 5.28
C LEU A 63 -12.15 0.70 3.93
N PHE A 64 -12.43 1.50 2.90
CA PHE A 64 -11.81 1.38 1.58
C PHE A 64 -10.51 2.19 1.49
N PRO A 65 -9.53 1.72 0.71
CA PRO A 65 -8.31 2.48 0.47
C PRO A 65 -8.63 3.74 -0.35
N PHE A 66 -7.97 4.85 -0.04
CA PHE A 66 -8.09 6.08 -0.85
C PHE A 66 -7.34 5.95 -2.19
N ILE A 67 -6.33 5.08 -2.23
CA ILE A 67 -5.61 4.70 -3.44
C ILE A 67 -5.08 3.26 -3.33
N THR A 68 -5.06 2.55 -4.43
CA THR A 68 -4.50 1.19 -4.52
C THR A 68 -3.54 1.12 -5.69
N TYR A 69 -2.36 0.59 -5.45
CA TYR A 69 -1.39 0.27 -6.49
C TYR A 69 -1.36 -1.22 -6.75
N GLU A 70 -1.42 -1.60 -8.02
CA GLU A 70 -1.24 -2.98 -8.47
C GLU A 70 0.04 -3.06 -9.32
N PHE A 71 0.94 -3.96 -8.94
CA PHE A 71 2.19 -4.24 -9.66
C PHE A 71 2.16 -5.68 -10.11
N THR A 72 2.11 -5.90 -11.42
CA THR A 72 2.10 -7.23 -12.02
C THR A 72 3.53 -7.79 -12.13
N ASN A 73 3.64 -9.10 -12.29
CA ASN A 73 4.91 -9.85 -12.35
C ASN A 73 5.90 -9.57 -11.20
N ILE A 74 5.43 -9.63 -9.95
CA ILE A 74 6.26 -9.41 -8.75
C ILE A 74 6.54 -10.72 -8.02
N GLU A 75 7.82 -11.12 -7.98
CA GLU A 75 8.37 -12.27 -7.25
C GLU A 75 8.26 -12.06 -5.73
N LYS A 76 8.65 -10.88 -5.23
CA LYS A 76 8.71 -10.58 -3.79
C LYS A 76 8.62 -9.10 -3.45
N ILE A 77 8.23 -8.83 -2.22
CA ILE A 77 8.25 -7.49 -1.60
C ILE A 77 9.21 -7.54 -0.41
N ARG A 78 10.21 -6.64 -0.40
CA ARG A 78 11.16 -6.46 0.70
C ARG A 78 10.75 -5.25 1.53
N ILE A 79 10.39 -5.47 2.78
CA ILE A 79 10.00 -4.39 3.70
C ILE A 79 11.15 -4.15 4.66
N LYS A 80 11.60 -2.89 4.79
CA LYS A 80 12.80 -2.55 5.57
C LYS A 80 12.47 -1.52 6.65
N GLY A 81 12.77 -1.86 7.91
CA GLY A 81 12.72 -0.93 9.03
C GLY A 81 11.31 -0.48 9.43
N LEU A 82 10.29 -1.31 9.19
CA LEU A 82 8.90 -1.01 9.55
C LEU A 82 8.35 -2.12 10.46
N ASN A 83 7.47 -1.74 11.39
CA ASN A 83 6.64 -2.71 12.12
C ASN A 83 5.45 -3.11 11.26
N ILE A 84 5.23 -4.42 11.15
CA ILE A 84 4.27 -5.05 10.24
C ILE A 84 3.51 -6.10 11.03
N SER A 85 2.19 -6.08 10.90
CA SER A 85 1.34 -7.17 11.39
C SER A 85 0.94 -8.07 10.23
N TYR A 86 1.21 -9.36 10.34
CA TYR A 86 0.79 -10.36 9.36
C TYR A 86 -0.53 -11.01 9.78
N TYR A 87 -1.58 -10.81 8.99
CA TYR A 87 -2.91 -11.35 9.23
C TYR A 87 -3.15 -12.57 8.35
N LEU A 88 -3.16 -13.76 8.98
CA LEU A 88 -3.24 -15.05 8.28
C LEU A 88 -4.57 -15.25 7.53
N GLU A 89 -5.68 -14.76 8.09
CA GLU A 89 -7.02 -14.93 7.52
C GLU A 89 -7.17 -14.27 6.14
N GLY A 90 -6.57 -13.09 5.95
CA GLY A 90 -6.54 -12.36 4.68
C GLY A 90 -5.28 -12.62 3.85
N ASN A 91 -4.26 -13.26 4.43
CA ASN A 91 -2.91 -13.30 3.89
C ASN A 91 -2.38 -11.88 3.58
N ASP A 92 -2.67 -10.96 4.51
CA ASP A 92 -2.39 -9.52 4.38
C ASP A 92 -1.29 -9.10 5.35
N LEU A 93 -0.37 -8.27 4.87
CA LEU A 93 0.58 -7.55 5.70
C LEU A 93 0.07 -6.14 5.92
N ILE A 94 -0.03 -5.73 7.19
CA ILE A 94 -0.56 -4.43 7.58
C ILE A 94 0.55 -3.60 8.20
N ILE A 95 0.82 -2.47 7.57
CA ILE A 95 1.80 -1.48 7.99
C ILE A 95 1.04 -0.27 8.51
N ASN A 96 1.15 -0.04 9.80
CA ASN A 96 0.30 0.84 10.59
C ASN A 96 1.16 2.00 11.12
N ASP A 97 0.56 3.07 11.63
CA ASP A 97 1.26 4.26 12.17
C ASP A 97 2.23 4.92 11.18
N LEU A 98 1.94 4.81 9.88
CA LEU A 98 2.75 5.44 8.84
C LEU A 98 2.54 6.97 8.86
N GLU A 99 3.61 7.70 8.57
CA GLU A 99 3.53 9.06 8.04
C GLU A 99 3.59 9.01 6.51
N GLU A 100 4.55 8.24 6.02
CA GLU A 100 4.79 8.04 4.60
C GLU A 100 5.33 6.63 4.31
N LEU A 101 4.99 6.13 3.13
CA LEU A 101 5.57 4.93 2.54
C LEU A 101 6.12 5.23 1.16
N MET A 102 7.33 4.74 0.92
CA MET A 102 8.02 4.75 -0.36
C MET A 102 8.01 3.34 -0.94
N ILE A 103 7.49 3.23 -2.17
CA ILE A 103 7.54 2.02 -2.99
C ILE A 103 8.63 2.24 -4.03
N ILE A 104 9.60 1.32 -4.08
CA ILE A 104 10.65 1.30 -5.10
C ILE A 104 10.50 0.00 -5.89
N ARG A 105 10.27 0.09 -7.20
CA ARG A 105 10.20 -1.05 -8.11
C ARG A 105 11.59 -1.30 -8.71
N GLU A 106 12.08 -2.52 -8.54
CA GLU A 106 13.30 -3.02 -9.14
C GLU A 106 12.94 -4.31 -9.89
N ASP A 107 12.62 -4.16 -11.18
CA ASP A 107 12.19 -5.25 -12.06
C ASP A 107 11.00 -6.06 -11.48
N THR A 108 11.28 -7.28 -11.01
CA THR A 108 10.31 -8.24 -10.45
C THR A 108 10.22 -8.20 -8.93
N PHE A 109 10.85 -7.25 -8.24
CA PHE A 109 10.64 -7.07 -6.80
C PHE A 109 10.37 -5.62 -6.41
N LEU A 110 9.65 -5.47 -5.28
CA LEU A 110 9.38 -4.17 -4.67
C LEU A 110 10.18 -4.02 -3.38
N VAL A 111 10.64 -2.81 -3.10
CA VAL A 111 11.20 -2.43 -1.80
C VAL A 111 10.28 -1.38 -1.16
N LEU A 112 9.79 -1.70 0.03
CA LEU A 112 8.99 -0.79 0.86
C LEU A 112 9.84 -0.24 2.00
N LYS A 113 9.89 1.08 2.08
CA LYS A 113 10.55 1.86 3.15
C LYS A 113 9.59 2.96 3.57
N GLY A 114 9.68 3.44 4.81
CA GLY A 114 8.81 4.52 5.25
C GLY A 114 9.21 5.04 6.61
N TYR A 115 8.38 5.92 7.13
CA TYR A 115 8.50 6.46 8.49
C TYR A 115 7.24 6.15 9.28
N GLN A 116 7.41 5.75 10.54
CA GLN A 116 6.31 5.47 11.47
C GLN A 116 6.43 6.39 12.69
N PHE A 117 5.30 6.98 13.13
CA PHE A 117 5.29 7.98 14.20
C PHE A 117 5.71 7.41 15.56
N GLU A 118 5.09 6.32 16.00
CA GLU A 118 5.46 5.61 17.24
C GLU A 118 5.06 4.15 17.10
N VAL A 119 6.06 3.28 16.95
CA VAL A 119 5.86 1.84 16.94
C VAL A 119 5.56 1.40 18.38
N GLU A 120 4.46 0.66 18.61
CA GLU A 120 4.11 -0.05 19.87
C GLU A 120 3.43 0.70 21.03
N ARG A 121 3.05 1.98 20.92
CA ARG A 121 2.29 2.68 21.99
C ARG A 121 0.77 2.52 21.97
N ARG A 122 0.25 1.55 21.22
CA ARG A 122 -1.19 1.28 21.20
C ARG A 122 -1.57 0.43 22.42
N LYS A 123 -2.07 1.08 23.47
CA LYS A 123 -2.77 0.37 24.54
C LYS A 123 -3.90 -0.46 23.91
N LYS A 124 -3.89 -1.77 24.19
CA LYS A 124 -5.01 -2.66 23.87
C LYS A 124 -6.29 -2.16 24.52
#